data_AF-A0A4R4S2E1-F1
#
_entry.id   AF-A0A4R4S2E1-F1
#
_cell.length_a   1.000
_cell.length_b   1.000
_cell.length_c   1.000
_cell.angle_alpha   90.00
_cell.angle_beta   90.00
_cell.angle_gamma   90.00
#
_symmetry.space_group_name_H-M   'P 1'
#
loop_
_entity.id
_entity.type
_entity.pdbx_description
1 polymer ?
#
loop_
_entity_poly.entity_id
_entity_poly.type
_entity_poly.pdbx_seq_one_letter_code
_entity_poly.pdbx_strand_id
1 'polypeptide(L)'
;MPVLDRGGAEEATFAAFEDNHASHAVSRKLGYRHDGLERHVIRGAMTVDVRLRLSRADWGLHRTTPVTIEGLEPSLPMLGLPAS
;
A
#
# COMPACT_ATOMS: atom_id res chain seq x y z
N MET A 1 -10.26 4.33 13.62
CA MET A 1 -10.66 3.25 12.69
C MET A 1 -9.89 3.46 11.39
N PRO A 2 -9.19 2.45 10.83
CA PRO A 2 -8.00 2.64 9.97
C PRO A 2 -8.24 2.98 8.48
N VAL A 3 -7.17 3.37 7.77
CA VAL A 3 -7.13 3.95 6.41
C VAL A 3 -7.77 3.10 5.31
N LEU A 4 -7.51 1.77 5.25
CA LEU A 4 -8.20 0.91 4.27
C LEU A 4 -9.69 0.73 4.59
N ASP A 5 -10.11 0.90 5.84
CA ASP A 5 -11.49 0.66 6.27
C ASP A 5 -12.45 1.78 5.87
N ARG A 6 -11.94 3.00 5.68
CA ARG A 6 -12.76 4.19 5.42
C ARG A 6 -12.79 4.61 3.94
N GLY A 7 -11.79 4.22 3.16
CA GLY A 7 -11.63 4.62 1.75
C GLY A 7 -12.12 3.59 0.72
N GLY A 8 -12.77 2.51 1.15
CA GLY A 8 -13.30 1.47 0.25
C GLY A 8 -12.25 0.65 -0.52
N ALA A 9 -10.96 0.87 -0.27
CA ALA A 9 -9.89 0.17 -0.99
C ALA A 9 -9.69 -1.26 -0.47
N GLU A 10 -9.78 -2.24 -1.36
CA GLU A 10 -9.57 -3.65 -1.01
C GLU A 10 -8.10 -4.07 -0.97
N GLU A 11 -7.25 -3.35 -1.70
CA GLU A 11 -5.84 -3.68 -1.83
C GLU A 11 -5.00 -2.40 -1.94
N ALA A 12 -3.77 -2.48 -1.43
CA ALA A 12 -2.73 -1.49 -1.66
C ALA A 12 -1.54 -2.15 -2.35
N THR A 13 -0.97 -1.48 -3.35
CA THR A 13 0.19 -1.98 -4.10
C THR A 13 1.42 -1.11 -3.87
N PHE A 14 2.58 -1.73 -3.90
CA PHE A 14 3.87 -1.06 -3.79
C PHE A 14 4.86 -1.71 -4.76
N ALA A 15 5.81 -0.93 -5.26
CA ALA A 15 6.94 -1.43 -6.03
C ALA A 15 8.21 -0.72 -5.55
N ALA A 16 9.30 -1.45 -5.47
CA ALA A 16 10.62 -0.89 -5.21
C ALA A 16 11.70 -1.76 -5.84
N PHE A 17 12.83 -1.14 -6.17
CA PHE A 17 14.03 -1.85 -6.59
C PHE A 17 14.35 -3.01 -5.66
N GLU A 18 14.84 -4.09 -6.25
CA GLU A 18 15.21 -5.31 -5.53
C GLU A 18 16.19 -5.05 -4.37
N ASP A 19 17.10 -4.10 -4.55
CA ASP A 19 18.13 -3.71 -3.58
C ASP A 19 17.67 -2.71 -2.52
N ASN A 20 16.44 -2.20 -2.59
CA ASN A 20 15.89 -1.29 -1.58
C ASN A 20 15.43 -2.05 -0.32
N HIS A 21 16.40 -2.55 0.43
CA HIS A 21 16.17 -3.37 1.63
C HIS A 21 15.32 -2.67 2.71
N ALA A 22 15.43 -1.35 2.83
CA ALA A 22 14.67 -0.57 3.81
C ALA A 22 13.17 -0.60 3.51
N SER A 23 12.78 -0.31 2.27
CA SER A 23 11.38 -0.40 1.84
C SER A 23 10.84 -1.81 1.97
N HIS A 24 11.60 -2.83 1.57
CA HIS A 24 11.18 -4.24 1.72
C HIS A 24 10.96 -4.64 3.18
N ALA A 25 11.79 -4.13 4.10
CA ALA A 25 11.62 -4.41 5.52
C ALA A 25 10.34 -3.77 6.10
N VAL A 26 10.01 -2.53 5.69
CA VAL A 26 8.75 -1.88 6.09
C VAL A 26 7.55 -2.62 5.51
N SER A 27 7.58 -2.95 4.21
CA SER A 27 6.49 -3.67 3.55
C SER A 27 6.20 -5.02 4.21
N ARG A 28 7.25 -5.79 4.56
CA ARG A 28 7.09 -7.04 5.32
C ARG A 28 6.43 -6.82 6.69
N LYS A 29 6.84 -5.78 7.43
CA LYS A 29 6.24 -5.46 8.74
C LYS A 29 4.75 -5.11 8.63
N LEU A 30 4.34 -4.48 7.53
CA LEU A 30 2.95 -4.09 7.29
C LEU A 30 2.08 -5.22 6.72
N GLY A 31 2.67 -6.38 6.40
CA GLY A 31 1.94 -7.55 5.88
C GLY A 31 1.84 -7.63 4.36
N TYR A 32 2.59 -6.83 3.61
CA TYR A 32 2.63 -6.94 2.15
C TYR A 32 3.22 -8.29 1.71
N ARG A 33 2.70 -8.84 0.59
CA ARG A 33 3.21 -10.05 -0.08
C ARG A 33 3.73 -9.73 -1.47
N HIS A 34 4.62 -10.56 -1.99
CA HIS A 34 5.11 -10.44 -3.37
C HIS A 34 3.96 -10.65 -4.38
N ASP A 35 3.89 -9.75 -5.37
CA ASP A 35 2.88 -9.69 -6.44
C ASP A 35 3.54 -9.56 -7.83
N GLY A 36 4.75 -10.11 -7.97
CA GLY A 36 5.51 -10.16 -9.23
C GLY A 36 6.70 -9.22 -9.30
N LEU A 37 7.17 -9.02 -10.53
CA LEU A 37 8.32 -8.18 -10.86
C LEU A 37 7.97 -7.23 -12.00
N GLU A 38 8.55 -6.05 -11.99
CA GLU A 38 8.44 -5.08 -13.09
C GLU A 38 9.85 -4.73 -13.59
N ARG A 39 9.98 -4.49 -14.90
CA ARG A 39 11.26 -4.14 -15.53
C ARG A 39 11.16 -2.76 -16.13
N HIS A 40 12.11 -1.91 -15.79
CA HIS A 40 12.21 -0.53 -16.25
C HIS A 40 13.56 -0.30 -16.92
N VAL A 41 13.63 0.74 -17.77
CA VAL A 41 14.92 1.29 -18.20
C VAL A 41 15.13 2.60 -17.47
N ILE A 42 16.12 2.65 -16.57
CA ILE A 42 16.47 3.84 -15.79
C ILE A 42 17.87 4.25 -16.19
N ARG A 43 18.00 5.47 -16.74
CA ARG A 43 19.29 6.02 -17.20
C ARG A 43 20.03 5.06 -18.16
N GLY A 44 19.28 4.37 -19.02
CA GLY A 44 19.81 3.44 -20.02
C GLY A 44 20.14 2.04 -19.51
N ALA A 45 19.96 1.75 -18.22
CA ALA A 45 20.15 0.41 -17.65
C ALA A 45 18.80 -0.26 -17.36
N MET A 46 18.72 -1.58 -17.60
CA MET A 46 17.58 -2.37 -17.14
C MET A 46 17.60 -2.46 -15.61
N THR A 47 16.49 -2.11 -14.99
CA THR A 47 16.29 -2.14 -13.54
C THR A 47 15.04 -2.95 -13.21
N VAL A 48 15.08 -3.71 -12.11
CA VAL A 48 13.97 -4.59 -11.69
C VAL A 48 13.37 -4.06 -10.40
N ASP A 49 12.05 -3.89 -10.42
CA ASP A 49 11.24 -3.64 -9.25
C ASP A 49 10.60 -4.93 -8.79
N VAL A 50 10.55 -5.11 -7.48
CA VAL A 50 9.73 -6.13 -6.83
C VAL A 50 8.37 -5.51 -6.54
N ARG A 51 7.31 -6.11 -7.10
CA ARG A 51 5.94 -5.72 -6.82
C ARG A 51 5.43 -6.41 -5.56
N LEU A 52 4.72 -5.65 -4.75
CA LEU A 52 4.13 -6.07 -3.49
C LEU A 52 2.65 -5.66 -3.43
N ARG A 53 1.82 -6.50 -2.81
CA ARG A 53 0.38 -6.27 -2.58
C ARG A 53 0.02 -6.54 -1.12
N LEU A 54 -0.79 -5.65 -0.55
CA LEU A 54 -1.40 -5.80 0.76
C LEU A 54 -2.92 -5.87 0.57
N SER A 55 -3.52 -7.02 0.87
CA SER A 55 -4.98 -7.15 0.87
C SER A 55 -5.59 -6.56 2.14
N ARG A 56 -6.89 -6.23 2.11
CA ARG A 56 -7.65 -5.83 3.30
C ARG A 56 -7.56 -6.87 4.42
N ALA A 57 -7.60 -8.16 4.07
CA ALA A 57 -7.49 -9.24 5.04
C ALA A 57 -6.12 -9.24 5.73
N ASP A 58 -5.04 -9.10 4.96
CA ASP A 58 -3.68 -9.05 5.50
C ASP A 58 -3.43 -7.82 6.34
N TRP A 59 -3.96 -6.67 5.92
CA TRP A 59 -3.93 -5.46 6.71
C TRP A 59 -4.59 -5.67 8.09
N GLY A 60 -5.77 -6.29 8.10
CA GLY A 60 -6.49 -6.61 9.34
C GLY A 60 -5.68 -7.48 10.31
N LEU A 61 -4.87 -8.41 9.79
CA LEU A 61 -4.02 -9.31 10.57
C LEU A 61 -2.74 -8.65 11.10
N HIS A 62 -2.16 -7.70 10.37
CA HIS A 62 -0.82 -7.17 10.67
C HIS A 62 -0.84 -5.74 11.25
N ARG A 63 -1.96 -5.02 11.19
CA ARG A 63 -2.04 -3.66 11.71
C ARG A 63 -1.77 -3.63 13.22
N THR A 64 -0.76 -2.87 13.63
CA THR A 64 -0.37 -2.71 15.04
C THR A 64 -0.35 -1.26 15.49
N THR A 65 -0.17 -0.33 14.55
CA THR A 65 -0.12 1.11 14.83
C THR A 65 -1.53 1.71 14.93
N PRO A 66 -1.91 2.34 16.05
CA PRO A 66 -3.15 3.12 16.14
C PRO A 66 -3.10 4.33 15.20
N VAL A 67 -4.18 4.56 14.46
CA VAL A 67 -4.31 5.68 13.51
C VAL A 67 -5.64 6.38 13.70
N THR A 68 -5.60 7.71 13.76
CA THR A 68 -6.76 8.61 13.75
C THR A 68 -6.76 9.38 12.43
N ILE A 69 -7.95 9.60 11.86
CA ILE A 69 -8.15 10.38 10.64
C ILE A 69 -9.16 11.47 10.98
N GLU A 70 -8.82 12.72 10.67
CA GLU A 70 -9.68 13.89 10.87
C GLU A 70 -10.01 14.50 9.50
N GLY A 71 -11.19 15.11 9.35
CA GLY A 71 -11.62 15.74 8.09
C GLY A 71 -11.89 14.75 6.95
N LEU A 72 -12.13 13.48 7.27
CA LEU A 72 -12.37 12.45 6.27
C LEU A 72 -13.74 12.61 5.60
N GLU A 73 -14.80 12.80 6.38
CA GLU A 73 -16.19 12.83 5.89
C GLU A 73 -16.38 13.86 4.76
N PRO A 74 -15.87 15.11 4.85
CA PRO A 74 -15.94 16.08 3.74
C PRO A 74 -15.17 15.66 2.48
N SER A 75 -14.20 14.76 2.60
CA SER A 75 -13.33 14.31 1.49
C SER A 75 -13.90 13.10 0.73
N LEU A 76 -14.79 12.31 1.34
CA LEU A 76 -15.33 11.08 0.75
C LEU A 76 -15.96 11.29 -0.64
N PRO A 77 -16.78 12.34 -0.89
CA PRO A 77 -17.36 12.56 -2.23
C PRO A 77 -16.30 12.78 -3.32
N MET A 78 -15.16 13.39 -2.98
CA MET A 78 -14.06 13.61 -3.94
C MET A 78 -13.38 12.29 -4.35
N LEU A 79 -13.53 11.24 -3.54
CA LEU A 79 -13.00 9.90 -3.78
C LEU A 79 -14.05 8.96 -4.41
N GLY A 80 -15.23 9.48 -4.79
CA GLY A 80 -16.33 8.68 -5.33
C GLY A 80 -17.06 7.83 -4.29
N LEU A 81 -16.89 8.14 -3.00
CA LEU A 81 -17.53 7.45 -1.88
C LEU A 81 -18.67 8.31 -1.33
N PRO A 82 -19.73 7.68 -0.80
CA PRO A 82 -20.78 8.43 -0.14
C PRO A 82 -20.24 9.15 1.10
N ALA A 83 -20.58 10.43 1.26
CA ALA A 83 -20.55 11.04 2.58
C ALA A 83 -21.60 10.35 3.44
N SER A 84 -21.22 9.98 4.67
CA SER A 84 -22.15 9.35 5.63
C SER A 84 -23.23 10.30 6.09
#